data_AF-A0A915MCM4-F1
#
_entry.id   AF-A0A915MCM4-F1
#
_cell.length_a   1.000
_cell.length_b   1.000
_cell.length_c   1.000
_cell.angle_alpha   90.00
_cell.angle_beta   90.00
_cell.angle_gamma   90.00
#
_symmetry.space_group_name_H-M   'P 1'
#
loop_
_entity.id
_entity.type
_entity.pdbx_description
1 polymer ?
#
loop_
_entity_poly.entity_id
_entity_poly.type
_entity_poly.pdbx_seq_one_letter_code
_entity_poly.pdbx_strand_id
1 'polypeptide(L)'
;MALNIDPPASTFDSVKGGLNKHTIVNTTDKRHAFKIKCSNNMFYRVSSVYGFVDPNGKKPVDVHRLPGGLPGPDRFVVQWAEVPAEESDPKAPFLAQAQSGEVVFNVTANPAGTNSAAANSAAAPPAAEEKKE
;
A
#
# COMPACT_ATOMS: atom_id res chain seq x y z
N MET A 1 3.26 -16.98 -2.13
CA MET A 1 2.64 -15.63 -2.27
C MET A 1 3.38 -14.93 -3.39
N ALA A 2 2.69 -14.44 -4.42
CA ALA A 2 3.34 -13.81 -5.58
C ALA A 2 3.63 -12.32 -5.35
N LEU A 3 2.70 -11.63 -4.67
CA LEU A 3 2.85 -10.24 -4.27
C LEU A 3 2.82 -10.14 -2.75
N ASN A 4 3.70 -9.29 -2.23
CA ASN A 4 3.80 -8.96 -0.82
C ASN A 4 3.50 -7.48 -0.62
N ILE A 5 3.02 -7.08 0.56
CA ILE A 5 2.75 -5.68 0.88
C ILE A 5 3.52 -5.29 2.12
N ASP A 6 4.30 -4.21 1.99
CA ASP A 6 5.12 -3.67 3.05
C ASP A 6 4.84 -2.17 3.24
N PRO A 7 4.38 -1.72 4.42
CA PRO A 7 3.98 -2.52 5.58
C PRO A 7 2.63 -3.24 5.37
N PRO A 8 2.40 -4.43 5.97
CA PRO A 8 1.15 -5.19 5.84
C PRO A 8 0.01 -4.65 6.73
N ALA A 9 0.31 -3.69 7.60
CA ALA A 9 -0.67 -2.95 8.36
C ALA A 9 -0.18 -1.52 8.60
N SER A 10 -1.12 -0.57 8.63
CA SER A 10 -0.81 0.84 8.90
C SER A 10 -1.83 1.45 9.84
N THR A 11 -1.37 2.41 10.65
CA THR A 11 -2.23 3.21 11.51
C THR A 11 -2.37 4.64 11.00
N PHE A 12 -3.55 5.22 11.16
CA PHE A 12 -3.84 6.61 10.82
C PHE A 12 -4.42 7.36 12.02
N ASP A 13 -4.19 8.67 12.04
CA ASP A 13 -4.88 9.57 12.96
C ASP A 13 -6.29 9.84 12.43
N SER A 14 -7.32 9.48 13.19
CA SER A 14 -8.71 9.62 12.75
C SER A 14 -9.16 11.09 12.67
N VAL A 15 -8.51 11.98 13.44
CA VAL A 15 -8.88 13.40 13.54
C VAL A 15 -8.17 14.22 12.47
N LYS A 16 -6.86 14.03 12.32
CA LYS A 16 -6.05 14.76 11.33
C LYS A 16 -6.08 14.14 9.94
N GLY A 17 -6.47 12.87 9.82
CA GLY A 17 -6.24 12.08 8.62
C GLY A 17 -4.75 11.79 8.43
N GLY A 18 -4.36 11.42 7.22
CA GLY A 18 -2.94 11.21 6.91
C GLY A 18 -2.71 10.51 5.58
N LEU A 19 -1.44 10.34 5.23
CA LEU A 19 -1.00 9.58 4.06
C LEU A 19 -0.06 8.47 4.54
N ASN A 20 -0.39 7.21 4.22
CA ASN A 20 0.53 6.08 4.38
C ASN A 20 0.91 5.54 3.01
N LYS A 21 2.19 5.18 2.89
CA LYS A 21 2.72 4.55 1.69
C LYS A 21 2.86 3.06 1.94
N HIS A 22 2.20 2.27 1.11
CA HIS A 22 2.34 0.82 1.08
C HIS A 22 3.07 0.42 -0.20
N THR A 23 4.04 -0.46 -0.10
CA THR A 23 4.80 -0.95 -1.25
C THR A 23 4.37 -2.36 -1.57
N ILE A 24 3.80 -2.55 -2.76
CA ILE A 24 3.52 -3.87 -3.30
C ILE A 24 4.83 -4.39 -3.92
N VAL A 25 5.36 -5.48 -3.40
CA VAL A 25 6.58 -6.13 -3.86
C VAL A 25 6.21 -7.39 -4.63
N ASN A 26 6.56 -7.45 -5.91
CA ASN A 26 6.46 -8.65 -6.70
C ASN A 26 7.73 -9.49 -6.49
N THR A 27 7.57 -10.74 -6.05
CA THR A 27 8.69 -11.68 -5.86
C THR A 27 8.76 -12.73 -6.95
N THR A 28 8.01 -12.55 -8.03
CA THR A 28 7.99 -13.47 -9.17
C THR A 28 8.65 -12.84 -10.39
N ASP A 29 9.07 -13.69 -11.32
CA ASP A 29 9.65 -13.30 -12.61
C ASP A 29 8.59 -13.00 -13.68
N LYS A 30 7.32 -12.89 -13.29
CA LYS A 30 6.21 -12.55 -14.18
C LYS A 30 5.67 -11.16 -13.90
N ARG A 31 5.13 -10.52 -14.93
CA ARG A 31 4.39 -9.27 -14.80
C ARG A 31 3.02 -9.57 -14.19
N HIS A 32 2.64 -8.79 -13.18
CA HIS A 32 1.33 -8.93 -12.56
C HIS A 32 0.55 -7.63 -12.65
N ALA A 33 -0.73 -7.72 -13.00
CA ALA A 33 -1.67 -6.64 -12.78
C ALA A 33 -2.17 -6.69 -11.34
N PHE A 34 -2.38 -5.54 -10.71
CA PHE A 34 -2.97 -5.43 -9.38
C PHE A 34 -4.22 -4.55 -9.40
N LYS A 35 -5.17 -4.89 -8.52
CA LYS A 35 -6.42 -4.17 -8.28
C LYS A 35 -6.63 -4.00 -6.79
N ILE A 36 -6.71 -2.75 -6.34
CA ILE A 36 -6.95 -2.42 -4.95
C ILE A 36 -8.43 -2.16 -4.73
N LYS A 37 -9.00 -2.79 -3.72
CA LYS A 37 -10.35 -2.56 -3.22
C LYS A 37 -10.24 -2.14 -1.76
N CYS A 38 -10.91 -1.06 -1.39
CA CYS A 38 -10.98 -0.62 0.00
C CYS A 38 -12.38 -0.93 0.53
N SER A 39 -12.48 -1.33 1.80
CA SER A 39 -13.78 -1.51 2.46
C SER A 39 -14.54 -0.19 2.63
N ASN A 40 -13.81 0.93 2.72
CA ASN A 40 -14.36 2.24 3.06
C ASN A 40 -13.85 3.33 2.11
N ASN A 41 -14.53 3.51 0.98
CA ASN A 41 -14.17 4.54 0.00
C ASN A 41 -14.68 5.94 0.37
N MET A 42 -15.43 6.09 1.46
CA MET A 42 -15.98 7.37 1.88
C MET A 42 -14.91 8.27 2.50
N PHE A 43 -13.99 7.66 3.24
CA PHE A 43 -12.93 8.37 3.96
C PHE A 43 -11.51 8.04 3.47
N TYR A 44 -11.32 6.97 2.69
CA TYR A 44 -10.01 6.68 2.09
C TYR A 44 -9.99 6.99 0.59
N ARG A 45 -8.85 7.55 0.16
CA ARG A 45 -8.46 7.74 -1.23
C ARG A 45 -7.18 6.97 -1.46
N VAL A 46 -7.11 6.26 -2.57
CA VAL A 46 -5.90 5.54 -3.01
C VAL A 46 -5.44 6.17 -4.31
N SER A 47 -4.14 6.47 -4.42
CA SER A 47 -3.56 7.08 -5.62
C SER A 47 -3.59 6.12 -6.82
N SER A 48 -3.39 4.82 -6.56
CA SER A 48 -3.38 3.77 -7.57
C SER A 48 -4.38 2.67 -7.22
N VAL A 49 -5.44 2.54 -8.01
CA VAL A 49 -6.45 1.48 -7.87
C VAL A 49 -6.12 0.30 -8.79
N TYR A 50 -5.59 0.59 -9.97
CA TYR A 50 -5.17 -0.39 -10.96
C TYR A 50 -3.76 -0.07 -11.43
N GLY A 51 -2.98 -1.10 -11.72
CA GLY A 51 -1.70 -0.93 -12.37
C GLY A 51 -1.02 -2.26 -12.62
N PHE A 52 0.19 -2.15 -13.12
CA PHE A 52 1.09 -3.28 -13.31
C PHE A 52 2.26 -3.20 -12.34
N VAL A 53 2.71 -4.36 -11.90
CA VAL A 53 3.98 -4.55 -11.21
C VAL A 53 4.85 -5.43 -12.10
N ASP A 54 5.99 -4.89 -12.48
CA ASP A 54 6.98 -5.59 -13.27
C ASP A 54 7.58 -6.77 -12.46
N PRO A 55 8.16 -7.77 -13.14
CA PRO A 55 8.80 -8.89 -12.48
C PRO A 55 9.93 -8.43 -11.56
N ASN A 56 9.98 -8.98 -10.33
CA ASN A 56 10.88 -8.52 -9.26
C ASN A 56 10.78 -7.01 -8.93
N GLY A 57 9.70 -6.36 -9.39
CA GLY A 57 9.45 -4.93 -9.23
C GLY A 57 8.75 -4.59 -7.93
N LYS A 58 8.75 -3.30 -7.60
CA LYS A 58 8.03 -2.74 -6.45
C LYS A 58 7.14 -1.60 -6.92
N LYS A 59 5.91 -1.55 -6.41
CA LYS A 59 4.96 -0.48 -6.71
C LYS A 59 4.50 0.19 -5.42
N PRO A 60 4.85 1.47 -5.19
CA PRO A 60 4.29 2.22 -4.08
C PRO A 60 2.82 2.57 -4.37
N VAL A 61 2.02 2.53 -3.31
CA VAL A 61 0.60 2.87 -3.27
C VAL A 61 0.40 3.83 -2.12
N ASP A 62 -0.08 5.03 -2.40
CA ASP A 62 -0.41 6.01 -1.37
C ASP A 62 -1.87 5.84 -0.97
N VAL A 63 -2.07 5.54 0.31
CA VAL A 63 -3.38 5.51 0.96
C VAL A 63 -3.54 6.82 1.74
N HIS A 64 -4.46 7.66 1.30
CA HIS A 64 -4.79 8.93 1.91
C HIS A 64 -6.11 8.82 2.68
N ARG A 65 -6.06 9.04 3.99
CA ARG A 65 -7.23 9.10 4.87
C ARG A 65 -7.64 10.55 5.06
N LEU A 66 -8.91 10.85 4.78
CA LEU A 66 -9.50 12.16 5.03
C LEU A 66 -9.66 12.44 6.54
N PRO A 67 -9.46 13.69 6.99
CA PRO A 67 -9.70 14.10 8.37
C PRO A 67 -11.19 14.00 8.74
N GLY A 68 -11.47 13.77 10.02
CA GLY A 68 -12.84 13.76 10.55
C GLY A 68 -13.65 12.48 10.30
N GLY A 69 -12.99 11.38 9.93
CA GLY A 69 -13.64 10.08 9.78
C GLY A 69 -13.72 9.31 11.11
N LEU A 70 -14.68 8.39 11.23
CA LEU A 70 -14.80 7.55 12.44
C LEU A 70 -13.53 6.71 12.65
N PRO A 71 -13.06 6.58 13.92
CA PRO A 71 -12.02 5.62 14.25
C PRO A 71 -12.54 4.20 14.03
N GLY A 72 -11.68 3.32 13.54
CA GLY A 72 -12.05 1.94 13.25
C GLY A 72 -11.01 1.19 12.42
N PRO A 73 -11.07 -0.15 12.44
CA PRO A 73 -10.31 -0.98 11.52
C PRO A 73 -11.00 -0.99 10.16
N ASP A 74 -10.23 -0.67 9.13
CA ASP A 74 -10.58 -0.74 7.73
C ASP A 74 -9.71 -1.79 7.04
N ARG A 75 -10.23 -2.36 5.94
CA ARG A 75 -9.59 -3.45 5.22
C ARG A 75 -9.34 -3.05 3.78
N PHE A 76 -8.12 -3.29 3.31
CA PHE A 76 -7.75 -3.14 1.91
C PHE A 76 -7.44 -4.50 1.33
N VAL A 77 -8.00 -4.78 0.16
CA VAL A 77 -7.82 -6.03 -0.57
C VAL A 77 -7.15 -5.72 -1.89
N VAL A 78 -5.92 -6.20 -2.06
CA VAL A 78 -5.16 -6.10 -3.30
C VAL A 78 -5.25 -7.45 -4.01
N GLN A 79 -6.03 -7.49 -5.08
CA GLN A 79 -6.11 -8.65 -5.95
C GLN A 79 -5.04 -8.54 -7.03
N TRP A 80 -4.47 -9.66 -7.45
CA TRP A 80 -3.50 -9.69 -8.54
C TRP A 80 -3.80 -10.76 -9.55
N ALA A 81 -3.34 -10.55 -10.77
CA ALA A 81 -3.42 -11.48 -11.88
C ALA A 81 -2.09 -11.53 -12.60
N GLU A 82 -1.65 -12.73 -12.98
CA GLU A 82 -0.61 -12.88 -14.00
C GLU A 82 -1.09 -12.28 -15.32
N VAL A 83 -0.28 -11.41 -15.91
CA VAL A 83 -0.56 -10.83 -17.22
C VAL A 83 0.64 -11.00 -18.14
N PRO A 84 0.42 -11.35 -19.42
CA PRO A 84 1.49 -11.32 -20.41
C PRO A 84 1.98 -9.88 -20.63
N ALA A 85 3.22 -9.73 -21.08
CA ALA A 85 3.80 -8.40 -21.34
C ALA A 85 3.07 -7.62 -22.45
N GLU A 86 2.35 -8.33 -23.33
CA GLU A 86 1.50 -7.77 -24.38
C GLU A 86 0.21 -7.13 -23.85
N GLU A 87 -0.16 -7.43 -22.61
CA GLU A 87 -1.36 -6.85 -21.98
C GLU A 87 -1.11 -5.39 -21.62
N SER A 88 -1.84 -4.50 -22.30
CA SER A 88 -1.79 -3.06 -22.04
C SER A 88 -2.83 -2.62 -21.02
N ASP A 89 -3.90 -3.41 -20.82
CA ASP A 89 -5.00 -3.05 -19.94
C ASP A 89 -4.91 -3.78 -18.59
N PRO A 90 -4.61 -3.06 -17.49
CA PRO A 90 -4.50 -3.68 -16.16
C PRO A 90 -5.86 -4.12 -15.62
N LYS A 91 -6.96 -3.77 -16.30
CA LYS A 91 -8.34 -4.13 -15.94
C LYS A 91 -8.84 -5.40 -16.63
N ALA A 92 -8.33 -5.72 -17.83
CA ALA A 92 -8.73 -6.87 -18.63
C ALA A 92 -8.72 -8.19 -17.84
N PRO A 93 -7.65 -8.57 -17.12
CA PRO A 93 -7.62 -9.83 -16.37
C PRO A 93 -8.63 -9.85 -15.22
N PHE A 94 -8.93 -8.70 -14.60
CA PHE A 94 -9.91 -8.63 -13.51
C PHE A 94 -11.35 -8.66 -13.99
N LEU A 95 -11.61 -8.21 -15.23
CA LEU A 95 -12.91 -8.39 -15.89
C LEU A 95 -13.12 -9.86 -16.28
N ALA A 96 -12.05 -10.53 -16.72
CA ALA A 96 -12.04 -11.95 -17.05
C ALA A 96 -11.99 -12.88 -15.82
N GLN A 97 -11.99 -12.33 -14.60
CA GLN A 97 -11.83 -13.08 -13.34
C GLN A 97 -10.56 -13.96 -13.28
N ALA A 98 -9.50 -13.55 -13.98
CA ALA A 98 -8.22 -14.24 -14.03
C ALA A 98 -7.28 -13.84 -12.86
N GLN A 99 -7.82 -13.41 -11.72
CA GLN A 99 -6.99 -13.12 -10.55
C GLN A 99 -6.32 -14.39 -10.03
N SER A 100 -5.00 -14.36 -9.95
CA SER A 100 -4.18 -15.44 -9.39
C SER A 100 -4.24 -15.47 -7.85
N GLY A 101 -4.63 -14.36 -7.21
CA GLY A 101 -4.84 -14.33 -5.77
C GLY A 101 -5.15 -12.94 -5.22
N GLU A 102 -5.21 -12.84 -3.90
CA GLU A 102 -5.42 -11.58 -3.19
C GLU A 102 -4.67 -11.51 -1.86
N VAL A 103 -4.25 -10.30 -1.50
CA VAL A 103 -3.57 -9.95 -0.25
C VAL A 103 -4.43 -8.92 0.42
N VAL A 104 -4.55 -9.07 1.72
CA VAL A 104 -5.30 -8.17 2.55
C VAL A 104 -4.31 -7.47 3.46
N PHE A 105 -4.38 -6.15 3.50
CA PHE A 105 -3.70 -5.37 4.52
C PHE A 105 -4.73 -4.57 5.32
N ASN A 106 -4.50 -4.52 6.63
CA ASN A 106 -5.43 -3.90 7.57
C ASN A 106 -4.94 -2.51 7.93
N VAL A 107 -5.86 -1.57 7.97
CA VAL A 107 -5.57 -0.19 8.29
C VAL A 107 -6.41 0.20 9.49
N THR A 108 -5.81 0.76 10.54
CA THR A 108 -6.56 1.15 11.74
C THR A 108 -6.49 2.66 11.94
N ALA A 109 -7.65 3.31 11.99
CA ALA A 109 -7.75 4.73 12.35
C ALA A 109 -7.96 4.86 13.87
N ASN A 110 -7.02 5.46 14.58
CA ASN A 110 -7.09 5.71 16.02
C ASN A 110 -7.36 7.19 16.33
N PRO A 111 -8.14 7.50 17.38
CA PRO A 111 -8.32 8.87 17.84
C PRO A 111 -7.00 9.43 18.39
N ALA A 112 -6.71 10.68 18.04
CA ALA A 112 -5.49 11.39 18.41
C ALA A 112 -5.19 11.24 19.91
N GLY A 113 -4.08 10.58 20.23
CA GLY A 113 -3.62 10.34 21.61
C GLY A 113 -3.08 8.94 21.90
N THR A 114 -3.27 7.96 21.00
CA THR A 114 -2.81 6.57 21.20
C THR A 114 -1.96 6.03 20.04
N ASN A 115 -1.23 6.91 19.34
CA ASN A 115 -0.25 6.48 18.35
C ASN A 115 0.98 5.90 19.08
N SER A 116 0.83 4.69 19.61
CA SER A 116 1.93 3.89 20.08
C SER A 116 2.84 3.62 18.90
N ALA A 117 4.08 4.05 19.05
CA ALA A 117 5.16 3.93 18.10
C ALA A 117 5.26 2.52 17.47
N ALA A 118 5.12 2.42 16.15
CA ALA A 118 5.78 1.39 15.35
C ALA A 118 5.75 1.79 13.87
N ALA A 119 6.95 1.84 13.26
CA ALA A 119 7.21 1.92 11.81
C ALA A 119 7.02 3.28 11.10
N ASN A 120 7.82 4.29 11.45
CA ASN A 120 8.94 4.68 10.58
C ASN A 120 9.89 5.65 11.29
N SER A 121 10.77 5.09 12.12
CA SER A 121 12.02 5.75 12.53
C SER A 121 13.09 4.68 12.62
N ALA A 122 13.42 4.09 11.47
CA ALA A 122 14.74 3.55 11.22
C ALA A 122 15.32 4.38 10.06
N ALA A 123 16.51 4.93 10.09
CA ALA A 123 17.49 5.15 11.12
C ALA A 123 18.43 6.14 10.44
N ALA A 124 18.66 7.32 11.04
CA ALA A 124 19.87 8.05 10.73
C ALA A 124 21.06 7.24 11.27
N PRO A 125 22.22 7.30 10.61
CA PRO A 125 23.44 7.49 11.35
C PRO A 125 23.89 8.96 11.25
N PRO A 126 24.36 9.54 12.36
CA PRO A 126 25.03 10.82 12.39
C PRO A 126 26.54 10.67 12.10
N ALA A 127 27.19 11.81 11.84
CA ALA A 127 28.62 12.13 11.98
C ALA A 127 29.60 11.86 10.81
N ALA A 128 30.18 12.96 10.28
CA ALA A 128 31.62 13.25 10.26
C ALA A 128 31.77 14.76 9.93
N GLU A 129 31.88 15.63 10.93
CA GLU A 129 33.12 16.05 11.63
C GLU A 129 33.71 17.33 11.01
N GLU A 130 33.52 18.42 11.76
CA GLU A 130 34.24 19.68 11.67
C GLU A 130 35.73 19.45 11.96
N LYS A 131 36.63 19.91 11.08
CA LYS A 131 38.00 20.28 11.50
C LYS A 131 38.64 21.32 10.56
N LYS A 132 38.62 22.54 11.09
CA LYS A 132 39.65 23.60 11.05
C LYS A 132 41.02 23.19 10.49
N GLU A 133 41.47 23.92 9.47
CA GLU A 133 42.81 24.55 9.43
C GLU A 133 42.78 25.81 8.56
#